data_AF-A0A2J4P081-F1
#
_entry.id   AF-A0A2J4P081-F1
#
_cell.length_a   1.000
_cell.length_b   1.000
_cell.length_c   1.000
_cell.angle_alpha   90.00
_cell.angle_beta   90.00
_cell.angle_gamma   90.00
#
_symmetry.space_group_name_H-M   'P 1'
#
loop_
_entity.id
_entity.type
_entity.pdbx_description
1 polymer ?
#
loop_
_entity_poly.entity_id
_entity_poly.type
_entity_poly.pdbx_seq_one_letter_code
_entity_poly.pdbx_strand_id
1 'polypeptide(L)'
;WQDSAPDSRAFASEQPFCLDTMEPIEWLQWVLIPRMRQLLESGMPLPQNFAVAPYYEMALDNAHPVRERLLAELVLLDALFAGGEA
;
A
#
# COMPACT_ATOMS: atom_id res chain seq x y z
N TRP A 1 -3.68 3.48 -12.85
CA TRP A 1 -4.90 3.04 -12.16
C TRP A 1 -5.53 1.98 -13.04
N GLN A 2 -5.91 0.83 -12.49
CA GLN A 2 -6.60 -0.22 -13.22
C GLN A 2 -8.11 0.04 -13.21
N ASP A 3 -8.78 -0.22 -14.34
CA ASP A 3 -10.21 0.03 -14.51
C ASP A 3 -11.10 -0.95 -13.76
N SER A 4 -10.60 -2.15 -13.47
CA SER A 4 -11.35 -3.23 -12.81
C SER A 4 -10.72 -3.60 -11.48
N ALA A 5 -11.56 -3.91 -10.49
CA ALA A 5 -11.11 -4.45 -9.21
C ALA A 5 -10.80 -5.95 -9.34
N PRO A 6 -9.86 -6.48 -8.52
CA PRO A 6 -9.63 -7.92 -8.39
C PRO A 6 -10.90 -8.68 -7.99
N ASP A 7 -10.89 -9.99 -8.19
CA ASP A 7 -11.96 -10.87 -7.67
C ASP A 7 -12.10 -10.66 -6.16
N SER A 8 -13.34 -10.59 -5.66
CA SER A 8 -13.67 -10.57 -4.24
C SER A 8 -12.88 -11.56 -3.38
N ARG A 9 -12.54 -12.73 -3.92
CA ARG A 9 -11.71 -13.75 -3.25
C ARG A 9 -10.29 -13.28 -2.94
N ALA A 10 -9.74 -12.36 -3.73
CA ALA A 10 -8.40 -11.81 -3.50
C ALA A 10 -8.35 -10.94 -2.23
N PHE A 11 -9.47 -10.34 -1.83
CA PHE A 11 -9.55 -9.57 -0.59
C PHE A 11 -9.72 -10.46 0.65
N ALA A 12 -10.02 -11.74 0.46
CA ALA A 12 -10.22 -12.71 1.54
C ALA A 12 -8.94 -13.46 1.91
N SER A 13 -7.78 -13.11 1.34
CA SER A 13 -6.50 -13.72 1.70
C SER A 13 -6.11 -13.40 3.15
N GLU A 14 -5.61 -14.43 3.84
CA GLU A 14 -5.05 -14.34 5.18
C GLU A 14 -3.57 -13.94 5.17
N GLN A 15 -2.91 -13.94 3.99
CA GLN A 15 -1.53 -13.53 3.86
C GLN A 15 -1.39 -12.00 4.00
N PRO A 16 -0.29 -11.51 4.57
CA PRO A 16 -0.02 -10.08 4.60
C PRO A 16 -0.01 -9.54 3.17
N PHE A 17 -0.55 -8.35 2.93
CA PHE A 17 -0.65 -7.72 1.61
C PHE A 17 -1.40 -8.53 0.53
N CYS A 18 -2.11 -9.60 0.89
CA CYS A 18 -2.78 -10.50 -0.06
C CYS A 18 -1.81 -11.05 -1.14
N LEU A 19 -0.56 -11.31 -0.78
CA LEU A 19 0.56 -11.66 -1.69
C LEU A 19 0.30 -12.84 -2.62
N ASP A 20 -0.55 -13.75 -2.20
CA ASP A 20 -0.90 -14.98 -2.92
C ASP A 20 -2.01 -14.78 -3.95
N THR A 21 -2.77 -13.69 -3.85
CA THR A 21 -4.01 -13.49 -4.62
C THR A 21 -4.10 -12.13 -5.33
N MET A 22 -3.16 -11.22 -5.05
CA MET A 22 -3.19 -9.86 -5.57
C MET A 22 -1.79 -9.38 -5.94
N GLU A 23 -1.67 -8.73 -7.09
CA GLU A 23 -0.42 -8.08 -7.48
C GLU A 23 -0.16 -6.85 -6.61
N PRO A 24 1.11 -6.46 -6.38
CA PRO A 24 1.44 -5.32 -5.52
C PRO A 24 0.72 -4.04 -5.95
N ILE A 25 0.63 -3.77 -7.26
CA ILE A 25 -0.01 -2.56 -7.78
C ILE A 25 -1.54 -2.59 -7.54
N GLU A 26 -2.17 -3.76 -7.59
CA GLU A 26 -3.59 -3.91 -7.28
C GLU A 26 -3.86 -3.66 -5.80
N TRP A 27 -3.00 -4.21 -4.92
CA TRP A 27 -3.12 -4.01 -3.48
C TRP A 27 -3.00 -2.54 -3.09
N LEU A 28 -2.09 -1.81 -3.74
CA LEU A 28 -1.93 -0.37 -3.53
C LEU A 28 -3.24 0.38 -3.79
N GLN A 29 -3.84 0.09 -4.95
CA GLN A 29 -5.00 0.80 -5.45
C GLN A 29 -6.26 0.47 -4.66
N TRP A 30 -6.49 -0.81 -4.40
CA TRP A 30 -7.79 -1.30 -3.91
C TRP A 30 -7.82 -1.61 -2.43
N VAL A 31 -6.67 -1.77 -1.78
CA VAL A 31 -6.59 -2.02 -0.33
C VAL A 31 -6.01 -0.82 0.40
N LEU A 32 -4.81 -0.38 0.01
CA LEU A 32 -4.11 0.66 0.76
C LEU A 32 -4.83 2.02 0.68
N ILE A 33 -5.05 2.54 -0.52
CA ILE A 33 -5.63 3.88 -0.69
C ILE A 33 -7.02 4.00 -0.02
N PRO A 34 -7.97 3.07 -0.22
CA PRO A 34 -9.26 3.13 0.47
C PRO A 34 -9.14 3.03 1.99
N ARG A 35 -8.25 2.16 2.50
CA ARG A 35 -8.00 2.03 3.94
C ARG A 35 -7.45 3.31 4.54
N MET A 36 -6.53 3.99 3.86
CA MET A 36 -5.98 5.27 4.32
C MET A 36 -7.05 6.37 4.36
N ARG A 37 -7.92 6.43 3.33
CA ARG A 37 -9.05 7.36 3.33
C ARG A 37 -9.99 7.13 4.52
N GLN A 38 -10.37 5.88 4.76
CA GLN A 38 -11.22 5.53 5.90
C GLN A 38 -10.58 5.91 7.23
N LEU A 39 -9.27 5.70 7.37
CA LEU A 39 -8.54 6.07 8.59
C LEU A 39 -8.61 7.58 8.83
N LEU A 40 -8.33 8.39 7.81
CA LEU A 40 -8.41 9.85 7.87
C LEU A 40 -9.84 10.33 8.19
N GLU A 41 -10.85 9.75 7.56
CA GLU A 41 -12.26 10.08 7.78
C GLU A 41 -12.74 9.70 9.20
N SER A 42 -12.24 8.59 9.74
CA SER A 42 -12.59 8.12 11.09
C SER A 42 -11.91 8.90 12.22
N GLY A 43 -10.90 9.73 11.91
CA GLY A 43 -10.11 10.44 12.91
C GLY A 43 -9.32 9.53 13.86
N MET A 44 -9.14 8.26 13.48
CA MET A 44 -8.38 7.27 14.26
C MET A 44 -6.90 7.64 14.27
N PRO A 45 -6.15 7.28 15.34
CA PRO A 45 -4.72 7.50 15.38
C PRO A 45 -4.04 6.76 14.22
N LEU A 46 -3.02 7.40 13.63
CA LEU A 46 -2.21 6.79 12.60
C LEU A 46 -1.47 5.57 13.18
N PRO A 47 -1.37 4.45 12.43
CA PRO A 47 -0.62 3.27 12.84
C PRO A 47 0.85 3.61 13.07
N GLN A 48 1.37 3.29 14.27
CA GLN A 48 2.73 3.66 14.71
C GLN A 48 3.87 2.82 14.09
N ASN A 49 3.59 1.88 13.19
CA ASN A 49 4.61 1.05 12.52
C ASN A 49 4.19 0.77 11.07
N PHE A 50 3.76 1.82 10.37
CA PHE A 50 3.40 1.70 8.97
C PHE A 50 4.63 1.99 8.10
N ALA A 51 5.04 0.99 7.34
CA ALA A 51 6.01 1.14 6.27
C ALA A 51 5.65 0.19 5.13
N VAL A 52 5.51 0.73 3.92
CA VAL A 52 5.12 -0.05 2.74
C VAL A 52 6.15 0.05 1.62
N ALA A 53 6.97 1.11 1.57
CA ALA A 53 8.02 1.26 0.57
C ALA A 53 9.00 0.06 0.52
N PRO A 54 9.49 -0.49 1.67
CA PRO A 54 10.40 -1.64 1.64
C PRO A 54 9.78 -2.88 0.98
N TYR A 55 8.47 -3.06 1.12
CA TYR A 55 7.76 -4.16 0.47
C TYR A 55 7.75 -3.99 -1.06
N TYR A 56 7.42 -2.81 -1.57
CA TYR A 56 7.43 -2.55 -3.01
C TYR A 56 8.83 -2.54 -3.62
N GLU A 57 9.85 -2.23 -2.82
CA GLU A 57 11.24 -2.28 -3.26
C GLU A 57 11.66 -3.70 -3.66
N MET A 58 11.16 -4.69 -2.90
CA MET A 58 11.39 -6.11 -3.14
C MET A 58 10.38 -6.72 -4.13
N ALA A 59 9.12 -6.26 -4.10
CA ALA A 59 8.05 -6.85 -4.90
C ALA A 59 8.07 -6.39 -6.37
N LEU A 60 8.55 -5.18 -6.66
CA LEU A 60 8.65 -4.67 -8.02
C LEU A 60 10.04 -4.90 -8.61
N ASP A 61 10.06 -5.46 -9.82
CA ASP A 61 11.28 -5.62 -10.61
C ASP A 61 12.00 -4.29 -10.84
N ASN A 62 13.33 -4.28 -10.74
CA ASN A 62 14.16 -3.09 -10.94
C ASN A 62 13.95 -2.42 -12.31
N ALA A 63 13.59 -3.19 -13.35
CA ALA A 63 13.31 -2.70 -14.69
C ALA A 63 11.87 -2.15 -14.84
N HIS A 64 11.01 -2.26 -13.82
CA HIS A 64 9.64 -1.81 -13.90
C HIS A 64 9.58 -0.28 -14.05
N PRO A 65 8.97 0.27 -15.11
CA PRO A 65 9.13 1.67 -15.50
C PRO A 65 8.60 2.68 -14.48
N VAL A 66 7.68 2.25 -13.61
CA VAL A 66 7.11 3.10 -12.55
C VAL A 66 7.75 2.90 -11.18
N ARG A 67 8.69 1.96 -11.02
CA ARG A 67 9.23 1.57 -9.72
C ARG A 67 9.81 2.75 -8.96
N GLU A 68 10.74 3.48 -9.56
CA GLU A 68 11.41 4.60 -8.87
C GLU A 68 10.44 5.68 -8.43
N ARG A 69 9.53 6.08 -9.32
CA ARG A 69 8.53 7.10 -9.01
C ARG A 69 7.57 6.62 -7.93
N LEU A 70 7.13 5.36 -7.99
CA LEU A 70 6.23 4.80 -6.98
C LEU A 70 6.92 4.72 -5.62
N LEU A 71 8.15 4.19 -5.56
CA LEU A 71 8.91 4.09 -4.31
C LEU A 71 9.13 5.45 -3.68
N ALA A 72 9.42 6.49 -4.46
CA ALA A 72 9.56 7.85 -3.94
C ALA A 72 8.29 8.32 -3.21
N GLU A 73 7.11 8.12 -3.80
CA GLU A 73 5.83 8.47 -3.18
C GLU A 73 5.52 7.62 -1.95
N LEU A 74 5.85 6.32 -1.98
CA LEU A 74 5.64 5.42 -0.83
C LEU A 74 6.57 5.77 0.34
N VAL A 75 7.80 6.19 0.08
CA VAL A 75 8.72 6.67 1.13
C VAL A 75 8.20 7.94 1.77
N LEU A 76 7.67 8.87 0.97
CA LEU A 76 7.01 10.08 1.49
C LEU A 76 5.79 9.72 2.33
N LEU A 77 4.98 8.76 1.88
CA LEU A 77 3.85 8.25 2.65
C LEU A 77 4.32 7.68 3.98
N ASP A 78 5.29 6.76 4.00
CA ASP A 78 5.83 6.13 5.21
C ASP A 78 6.36 7.17 6.21
N ALA A 79 7.03 8.22 5.72
CA ALA A 79 7.53 9.31 6.57
C ALA A 79 6.40 10.08 7.28
N LEU A 80 5.21 10.19 6.69
CA LEU A 80 4.04 10.82 7.34
C LEU A 80 3.56 10.00 8.55
N PHE A 81 3.72 8.68 8.53
CA PHE A 81 3.39 7.81 9.66
C PHE A 81 4.49 7.80 10.71
N ALA A 82 5.76 7.91 10.30
CA ALA A 82 6.90 7.98 11.20
C ALA A 82 6.98 9.32 11.98
N GLY A 83 6.49 10.42 11.38
CA GLY A 83 6.48 11.76 12.00
C GLY A 83 5.39 11.99 13.05
N GLY A 84 4.63 10.95 13.42
CA GLY A 84 3.58 10.99 14.44
C GLY A 84 4.07 10.90 15.89
N GLU A 85 5.29 11.38 16.17
CA GLU A 85 5.75 11.63 17.54
C GLU A 85 5.20 12.98 18.00
N ALA A 86 4.10 12.93 18.75
CA ALA A 86 3.63 14.02 19.60
C ALA A 86 4.23 13.90 21.00
#